data_AF-A0A7V9K3R9-F1
#
_entry.id   AF-A0A7V9K3R9-F1
#
_cell.length_a   1.000
_cell.length_b   1.000
_cell.length_c   1.000
_cell.angle_alpha   90.00
_cell.angle_beta   90.00
_cell.angle_gamma   90.00
#
_symmetry.space_group_name_H-M   'P 1'
#
loop_
_entity.id
_entity.type
_entity.pdbx_description
1 polymer ?
#
loop_
_entity_poly.entity_id
_entity_poly.type
_entity_poly.pdbx_seq_one_letter_code
_entity_poly.pdbx_strand_id
1 'polypeptide(L)'
;MLRYLERVGLIEPERTPAGYRVFGPGELQRLRTLRELLARFECGLSDVAFAKRMRDEVELRDALEGWIEAEPERPEHVDSEDWLRWEQSKHERLLAAVAAQPG
;
A
#
# COMPACT_ATOMS: atom_id res chain seq x y z
N MET A 1 10.81 -2.84 -15.43
CA MET A 1 9.42 -3.29 -15.25
C MET A 1 9.31 -4.76 -14.84
N LEU A 2 9.74 -5.77 -15.63
CA LEU A 2 9.62 -7.19 -15.25
C LEU A 2 10.28 -7.55 -13.89
N ARG A 3 11.45 -6.98 -13.60
CA ARG A 3 12.11 -7.13 -12.28
C ARG A 3 11.25 -6.62 -11.11
N TYR A 4 10.45 -5.58 -11.34
CA TYR A 4 9.54 -5.07 -10.32
C TYR A 4 8.41 -6.07 -10.09
N LEU A 5 7.77 -6.54 -11.17
CA LEU A 5 6.68 -7.53 -11.10
C LEU A 5 7.09 -8.80 -10.35
N GLU A 6 8.30 -9.31 -10.59
CA GLU A 6 8.82 -10.46 -9.86
C GLU A 6 9.11 -10.13 -8.39
N ARG A 7 9.71 -8.97 -8.11
CA ARG A 7 9.98 -8.52 -6.74
C ARG A 7 8.71 -8.39 -5.90
N VAL A 8 7.60 -7.96 -6.51
CA VAL A 8 6.30 -7.83 -5.82
C VAL A 8 5.43 -9.10 -5.94
N GLY A 9 5.99 -10.21 -6.45
CA GLY A 9 5.30 -11.50 -6.52
C GLY A 9 4.12 -11.54 -7.49
N LEU A 10 4.06 -10.62 -8.47
CA LEU A 10 3.02 -10.63 -9.51
C LEU A 10 3.33 -11.61 -10.65
N ILE A 11 4.60 -11.94 -10.84
CA ILE A 11 5.06 -13.00 -11.75
C ILE A 11 6.15 -13.84 -11.06
N GLU A 12 6.19 -15.13 -11.39
CA GLU A 12 7.23 -16.06 -10.92
C GLU A 12 7.73 -16.85 -12.13
N PRO A 13 8.61 -16.25 -12.96
CA PRO A 13 9.07 -16.90 -14.18
C PRO A 13 9.97 -18.08 -13.83
N GLU A 14 9.79 -19.19 -14.54
CA GLU A 14 10.76 -20.28 -14.54
C GLU A 14 12.14 -19.80 -14.97
N ARG A 15 13.18 -20.53 -14.55
CA ARG A 15 14.57 -20.19 -14.87
C ARG A 15 15.23 -21.33 -15.63
N THR A 16 16.03 -20.98 -16.63
CA THR A 16 16.92 -21.94 -17.28
C THR A 16 17.99 -22.43 -16.29
N PRO A 17 18.66 -23.56 -16.55
CA PRO A 17 19.81 -23.99 -15.75
C PRO A 17 20.93 -22.93 -15.63
N ALA A 18 21.05 -22.05 -16.62
CA ALA A 18 22.00 -20.93 -16.63
C ALA A 18 21.46 -19.66 -15.90
N GLY A 19 20.26 -19.71 -15.31
CA GLY A 19 19.70 -18.66 -14.46
C GLY A 19 18.88 -17.58 -15.20
N TYR A 20 18.66 -17.71 -16.51
CA TYR A 20 17.85 -16.77 -17.29
C TYR A 20 16.36 -17.02 -17.10
N ARG A 21 15.55 -15.95 -17.07
CA ARG A 21 14.08 -16.06 -17.00
C ARG A 21 13.55 -16.64 -18.31
N VAL A 22 12.67 -17.63 -18.20
CA VAL A 22 11.92 -18.19 -19.32
C VAL A 22 10.55 -17.54 -19.34
N PHE A 23 10.15 -17.05 -20.50
CA PHE A 23 8.80 -16.53 -20.73
C PHE A 23 8.18 -17.33 -21.85
N GLY A 24 7.22 -18.18 -21.49
CA GLY A 24 6.40 -18.92 -22.43
C GLY A 24 5.10 -18.18 -22.78
N PRO A 25 4.22 -18.81 -23.56
CA PRO A 25 2.93 -18.24 -23.93
C PRO A 25 2.06 -17.85 -22.72
N GLY A 26 2.12 -18.61 -21.62
CA GLY A 26 1.35 -18.34 -20.41
C GLY A 26 1.75 -17.04 -19.73
N GLU A 27 3.05 -16.77 -19.59
CA GLU A 27 3.54 -15.52 -19.02
C GLU A 27 3.18 -14.32 -19.90
N LEU A 28 3.29 -14.48 -21.23
CA LEU A 28 2.92 -13.40 -22.17
C LEU A 28 1.41 -13.09 -22.09
N GLN A 29 0.56 -14.12 -22.00
CA GLN A 29 -0.87 -13.93 -21.80
C GLN A 29 -1.18 -13.22 -20.48
N ARG A 30 -0.51 -13.62 -19.38
CA ARG A 30 -0.66 -12.97 -18.07
C ARG A 30 -0.25 -11.50 -18.12
N LEU A 31 0.87 -11.17 -18.75
CA LEU A 31 1.32 -9.78 -18.89
C LEU A 31 0.37 -8.95 -19.76
N ARG A 32 -0.16 -9.53 -20.84
CA ARG A 32 -1.14 -8.86 -21.71
C ARG A 32 -2.44 -8.57 -20.96
N THR A 33 -2.99 -9.55 -20.27
CA THR A 33 -4.25 -9.42 -19.52
C THR A 33 -4.08 -8.46 -18.34
N LEU A 34 -2.93 -8.48 -17.65
CA LEU A 34 -2.58 -7.48 -16.64
C LEU A 34 -2.65 -6.06 -17.24
N ARG A 35 -2.02 -5.82 -18.40
CA ARG A 35 -2.06 -4.51 -19.05
C ARG A 35 -3.48 -4.06 -19.41
N GLU A 36 -4.33 -4.99 -19.86
CA GLU A 36 -5.74 -4.71 -20.15
C GLU A 36 -6.51 -4.30 -18.88
N LEU A 37 -6.25 -4.94 -17.74
CA LEU A 37 -6.85 -4.57 -16.45
C LEU A 37 -6.38 -3.21 -15.96
N LEU A 38 -5.07 -2.94 -16.01
CA LEU A 38 -4.50 -1.64 -15.62
C LEU A 38 -5.16 -0.50 -16.40
N ALA A 39 -5.29 -0.66 -17.72
CA ALA A 39 -5.92 0.34 -18.57
C ALA A 39 -7.42 0.50 -18.29
N ARG A 40 -8.14 -0.60 -18.03
CA ARG A 40 -9.58 -0.58 -17.78
C ARG A 40 -9.95 0.14 -16.48
N PHE A 41 -9.15 -0.02 -15.44
CA PHE A 41 -9.41 0.52 -14.11
C PHE A 41 -8.53 1.72 -13.75
N GLU A 42 -7.79 2.24 -14.74
CA GLU A 42 -6.86 3.37 -14.58
C GLU A 42 -5.90 3.21 -13.40
N CYS A 43 -5.49 1.97 -13.13
CA CYS A 43 -4.63 1.63 -12.00
C CYS A 43 -3.21 1.29 -12.43
N GLY A 44 -2.27 1.47 -11.50
CA GLY A 44 -0.86 1.16 -11.65
C GLY A 44 -0.50 -0.24 -11.17
N LEU A 45 0.72 -0.66 -11.48
CA LEU A 45 1.29 -1.92 -10.95
C LEU A 45 1.40 -1.92 -9.42
N SER A 46 1.56 -0.74 -8.81
CA SER A 46 1.53 -0.57 -7.36
C SER A 46 0.21 -0.98 -6.75
N ASP A 47 -0.91 -0.68 -7.41
CA ASP A 47 -2.25 -0.97 -6.89
C ASP A 47 -2.52 -2.47 -6.91
N VAL A 48 -2.09 -3.15 -7.98
CA VAL A 48 -2.18 -4.62 -8.07
C VAL A 48 -1.27 -5.29 -7.05
N ALA A 49 -0.05 -4.79 -6.87
CA ALA A 49 0.87 -5.29 -5.85
C ALA A 49 0.29 -5.10 -4.43
N PHE A 50 -0.33 -3.95 -4.18
CA PHE A 50 -0.97 -3.65 -2.91
C PHE A 50 -2.21 -4.50 -2.68
N ALA A 51 -3.05 -4.71 -3.70
CA ALA A 51 -4.18 -5.62 -3.63
C ALA A 51 -3.76 -7.08 -3.35
N LYS A 52 -2.63 -7.53 -3.90
CA LYS A 52 -2.03 -8.83 -3.54
C LYS A 52 -1.60 -8.83 -2.07
N ARG A 53 -0.86 -7.81 -1.64
CA ARG A 53 -0.38 -7.66 -0.26
C ARG A 53 -1.53 -7.69 0.75
N MET A 54 -2.62 -6.98 0.49
CA MET A 54 -3.84 -6.98 1.32
C MET A 54 -4.52 -8.35 1.41
N ARG A 55 -4.33 -9.23 0.42
CA ARG A 55 -4.82 -10.62 0.48
C ARG A 55 -3.92 -11.52 1.32
N ASP A 56 -2.61 -11.28 1.28
CA ASP A 56 -1.63 -12.10 1.99
C ASP A 56 -1.46 -11.66 3.47
N GLU A 57 -1.56 -10.35 3.75
CA GLU A 57 -1.37 -9.74 5.07
C GLU A 57 -2.73 -9.34 5.66
N VAL A 58 -3.38 -10.28 6.36
CA VAL A 58 -4.72 -10.05 6.96
C VAL A 58 -4.72 -8.91 7.98
N GLU A 59 -3.72 -8.84 8.85
CA GLU A 59 -3.60 -7.76 9.85
C GLU A 59 -3.51 -6.38 9.20
N LEU A 60 -2.75 -6.24 8.11
CA LEU A 60 -2.67 -4.99 7.35
C LEU A 60 -4.03 -4.61 6.79
N ARG A 61 -4.74 -5.58 6.21
CA ARG A 61 -6.05 -5.36 5.63
C ARG A 61 -7.03 -4.86 6.68
N ASP A 62 -7.13 -5.57 7.80
CA ASP A 62 -8.10 -5.28 8.85
C ASP A 62 -7.78 -3.92 9.52
N ALA A 63 -6.50 -3.57 9.69
CA ALA A 63 -6.09 -2.26 10.22
C ALA A 63 -6.46 -1.10 9.28
N LEU A 64 -6.27 -1.26 7.97
CA LEU A 64 -6.64 -0.25 6.99
C LEU A 64 -8.15 -0.11 6.83
N GLU A 65 -8.88 -1.22 6.86
CA GLU A 65 -10.35 -1.21 6.85
C GLU A 65 -10.88 -0.45 8.06
N GLY A 66 -10.36 -0.74 9.26
CA GLY A 66 -10.71 0.02 10.47
C GLY A 66 -10.38 1.51 10.36
N TRP A 67 -9.27 1.89 9.71
CA TRP A 67 -8.94 3.30 9.47
C TRP A 67 -9.88 3.97 8.45
N ILE A 68 -10.29 3.25 7.41
CA ILE A 68 -11.23 3.75 6.38
C ILE A 68 -12.62 3.99 6.99
N GLU A 69 -13.06 3.09 7.86
CA GLU A 69 -14.36 3.16 8.53
C GLU A 69 -14.39 4.12 9.71
N ALA A 70 -13.22 4.46 10.26
CA ALA A 70 -13.12 5.36 11.41
C ALA A 70 -13.66 6.76 11.07
N GLU A 71 -14.67 7.19 11.82
CA GLU A 71 -15.12 8.58 11.77
C GLU A 71 -14.17 9.46 12.58
N PRO A 72 -13.84 10.68 12.11
CA PRO A 72 -13.08 11.63 12.90
C PRO A 72 -13.82 11.98 14.21
N GLU A 73 -13.22 11.62 15.34
CA GLU A 73 -13.80 11.88 16.66
C GLU A 73 -13.22 13.17 17.26
N ARG A 74 -14.09 14.17 17.45
CA ARG A 74 -13.75 15.35 18.23
C ARG A 74 -13.70 14.95 19.71
N PRO A 75 -12.64 15.28 20.46
CA PRO A 75 -12.60 15.04 21.89
C PRO A 75 -13.77 15.75 22.59
N GLU A 76 -14.42 15.06 23.52
CA GLU A 76 -15.62 15.57 24.21
C GLU A 76 -15.41 16.95 24.86
N HIS A 77 -14.19 17.23 25.33
CA HIS A 77 -13.80 18.45 26.03
C HIS A 77 -13.35 19.62 25.12
N VAL A 78 -13.42 19.47 23.80
CA VAL A 78 -12.93 20.49 22.86
C VAL A 78 -14.09 21.03 22.05
N ASP A 79 -14.39 22.32 22.13
CA ASP A 79 -15.44 22.92 21.31
C ASP A 79 -15.15 22.73 19.80
N SER A 80 -16.22 22.63 18.99
CA SER A 80 -16.08 22.35 17.55
C SER A 80 -15.22 23.37 16.81
N GLU A 81 -15.27 24.64 17.23
CA GLU A 81 -14.49 25.74 16.65
C GLU A 81 -12.99 25.62 16.97
N ASP A 82 -12.65 24.95 18.07
CA ASP A 82 -11.27 24.79 18.56
C ASP A 82 -10.64 23.46 18.17
N TRP A 83 -11.38 22.53 17.56
CA TRP A 83 -10.91 21.18 17.26
C TRP A 83 -9.65 21.18 16.38
N LEU A 84 -9.62 21.99 15.32
CA LEU A 84 -8.44 22.11 14.44
C LEU A 84 -7.21 22.62 15.20
N ARG A 85 -7.39 23.60 16.09
CA ARG A 85 -6.30 24.16 16.92
C ARG A 85 -5.79 23.11 17.90
N TRP A 86 -6.70 22.37 18.52
CA TRP A 86 -6.36 21.29 19.44
C TRP A 86 -5.56 20.19 18.75
N GLU A 87 -5.97 19.76 17.55
CA GLU A 87 -5.23 18.76 16.77
C GLU A 87 -3.82 19.26 16.40
N GLN A 88 -3.68 20.52 15.99
CA GLN A 88 -2.36 21.11 15.68
C GLN A 88 -1.45 21.12 16.92
N SER A 89 -1.94 21.63 18.05
CA SER A 89 -1.17 21.69 19.30
C SER A 89 -0.82 20.29 19.84
N LYS A 90 -1.64 19.27 19.59
CA LYS A 90 -1.30 17.87 19.87
C LYS A 90 -0.15 17.39 18.97
N HIS A 91 -0.22 17.62 17.67
CA HIS A 91 0.83 17.21 16.73
C HIS A 91 2.17 17.92 16.98
N GLU A 92 2.17 19.23 17.24
CA GLU A 92 3.38 19.99 17.57
C GLU A 92 4.10 19.40 18.80
N ARG A 93 3.34 19.04 19.85
CA ARG A 93 3.88 18.38 21.04
C ARG A 93 4.47 17.00 20.73
N LEU A 94 3.80 16.20 19.90
CA LEU A 94 4.30 14.89 19.49
C LEU A 94 5.60 15.01 18.68
N LEU A 95 5.68 15.95 17.74
CA LEU A 95 6.89 16.20 16.95
C LEU A 95 8.05 16.67 17.84
N ALA A 96 7.78 17.58 18.78
CA ALA A 96 8.78 18.03 19.75
C ALA A 96 9.28 16.88 20.64
N ALA A 97 8.38 15.98 21.07
CA ALA A 97 8.76 14.81 21.86
C ALA A 97 9.64 13.82 21.08
N VAL A 98 9.36 13.60 19.79
CA VAL A 98 10.22 12.77 18.92
C VAL A 98 11.58 13.43 18.70
N ALA A 99 11.62 14.74 18.47
CA ALA A 99 12.88 15.47 18.27
C ALA A 99 13.77 15.52 19.53
N ALA A 100 13.18 15.40 20.72
CA ALA A 100 13.89 15.42 21.99
C ALA A 100 14.43 14.04 22.45
N GLN A 101 14.07 12.94 21.77
CA GLN A 101 14.62 11.62 22.07
C GLN A 101 16.01 11.46 21.41
N PRO A 102 17.10 11.24 22.17
CA PRO A 102 18.38 10.87 21.58
C PRO A 102 18.29 9.44 21.02
N GLY A 103 18.73 9.26 19.77
CA GLY A 103 18.72 7.99 19.05
C GLY A 103 19.77 6.99 19.51
#